data_AF-A0A917DZP8-F1
#
_entry.id   AF-A0A917DZP8-F1
#
_cell.length_a   1.000
_cell.length_b   1.000
_cell.length_c   1.000
_cell.angle_alpha   90.00
_cell.angle_beta   90.00
_cell.angle_gamma   90.00
#
_symmetry.space_group_name_H-M   'P 1'
#
loop_
_entity.id
_entity.type
_entity.pdbx_description
1 polymer ?
#
loop_
_entity_poly.entity_id
_entity_poly.type
_entity_poly.pdbx_seq_one_letter_code
_entity_poly.pdbx_strand_id
1 'polypeptide(L)'
;MREKKVRGIKRKSNKMIERIEENTLEFPTEFYNGYWHLHLPVAQDFINSDKTPKKIKRLCIQTLLDRAEHLIGLKPNDKEQYRVVVAVDLPDLWGSQIIIFKGDSHFKDFFNRNDEYQRWLHLSDNRNIQKEWKLSVPDDLQLSGFKEVITDEAGYHYEGEIWFIGELK
;
A
#
# COMPACT_ATOMS: atom_id res chain seq x y z
N MET A 1 -18.90 -20.24 10.13
CA MET A 1 -19.52 -19.97 8.80
C MET A 1 -18.53 -20.41 7.72
N ARG A 2 -18.87 -21.31 6.79
CA ARG A 2 -17.93 -21.77 5.76
C ARG A 2 -17.69 -20.64 4.76
N GLU A 3 -16.47 -20.14 4.69
CA GLU A 3 -16.10 -19.09 3.75
C GLU A 3 -16.45 -19.52 2.31
N LYS A 4 -16.94 -18.60 1.47
CA LYS A 4 -17.36 -18.95 0.09
C LYS A 4 -16.14 -19.25 -0.77
N LYS A 5 -16.28 -20.15 -1.75
CA LYS A 5 -15.20 -20.43 -2.72
C LYS A 5 -14.96 -19.20 -3.58
N VAL A 6 -13.72 -18.73 -3.66
CA VAL A 6 -13.31 -17.70 -4.61
C VAL A 6 -13.29 -18.29 -6.03
N ARG A 7 -14.10 -17.72 -6.93
CA ARG A 7 -14.17 -18.13 -8.34
C ARG A 7 -13.43 -17.14 -9.23
N GLY A 8 -12.88 -17.63 -10.34
CA GLY A 8 -12.26 -16.78 -11.36
C GLY A 8 -10.98 -16.09 -10.89
N ILE A 9 -10.19 -16.74 -10.02
CA ILE A 9 -8.95 -16.18 -9.43
C ILE A 9 -8.06 -15.56 -10.50
N LYS A 10 -7.73 -16.32 -11.57
CA LYS A 10 -6.89 -15.84 -12.68
C LYS A 10 -7.45 -14.58 -13.34
N ARG A 11 -8.76 -14.57 -13.63
CA ARG A 11 -9.41 -13.41 -14.26
C ARG A 11 -9.38 -12.18 -13.35
N LYS A 12 -9.66 -12.37 -12.05
CA LYS A 12 -9.64 -11.28 -11.06
C LYS A 12 -8.23 -10.74 -10.84
N SER A 13 -7.22 -11.61 -10.74
CA SER A 13 -5.81 -11.18 -10.59
C SER A 13 -5.30 -10.45 -11.83
N ASN A 14 -5.59 -10.94 -13.04
CA ASN A 14 -5.16 -10.27 -14.27
C ASN A 14 -5.80 -8.89 -14.41
N LYS A 15 -7.11 -8.78 -14.14
CA LYS A 15 -7.81 -7.50 -14.20
C LYS A 15 -7.30 -6.50 -13.16
N MET A 16 -6.91 -6.98 -11.97
CA MET A 16 -6.29 -6.14 -10.96
C MET A 16 -4.96 -5.59 -11.44
N ILE A 17 -4.09 -6.42 -12.01
CA ILE A 17 -2.79 -6.01 -12.55
C ILE A 17 -2.97 -5.00 -13.67
N GLU A 18 -3.79 -5.32 -14.67
CA GLU A 18 -4.13 -4.44 -15.81
C GLU A 18 -4.57 -3.06 -15.32
N ARG A 19 -5.47 -3.00 -14.33
CA ARG A 19 -5.92 -1.71 -13.78
C ARG A 19 -4.83 -0.95 -13.04
N ILE A 20 -3.97 -1.62 -12.27
CA ILE A 20 -2.86 -0.93 -11.61
C ILE A 20 -1.93 -0.35 -12.68
N GLU A 21 -1.59 -1.14 -13.71
CA GLU A 21 -0.74 -0.70 -14.82
C GLU A 21 -1.35 0.51 -15.55
N GLU A 22 -2.62 0.41 -15.98
CA GLU A 22 -3.35 1.49 -16.66
C GLU A 22 -3.38 2.80 -15.85
N ASN A 23 -3.65 2.72 -14.54
CA ASN A 23 -3.73 3.90 -13.68
C ASN A 23 -2.36 4.49 -13.31
N THR A 24 -1.27 3.85 -13.71
CA THR A 24 0.10 4.28 -13.40
C THR A 24 0.96 4.40 -14.64
N LEU A 25 0.36 4.45 -15.84
CA LEU A 25 1.09 4.62 -17.11
C LEU A 25 1.82 5.97 -17.18
N GLU A 26 1.23 7.00 -16.59
CA GLU A 26 1.77 8.35 -16.54
C GLU A 26 1.87 8.82 -15.09
N PHE A 27 2.78 9.77 -14.84
CA PHE A 27 2.87 10.42 -13.55
C PHE A 27 1.65 11.32 -13.32
N PRO A 28 0.97 11.26 -12.16
CA PRO A 28 -0.24 12.04 -11.93
C PRO A 28 0.06 13.54 -11.97
N THR A 29 -0.86 14.31 -12.55
CA THR A 29 -0.78 15.77 -12.63
C THR A 29 -1.71 16.46 -11.63
N GLU A 30 -2.75 15.75 -11.18
CA GLU A 30 -3.73 16.25 -10.22
C GLU A 30 -3.47 15.71 -8.81
N PHE A 31 -3.24 16.62 -7.87
CA PHE A 31 -2.99 16.31 -6.46
C PHE A 31 -4.04 17.00 -5.61
N TYR A 32 -4.69 16.24 -4.73
CA TYR A 32 -5.70 16.74 -3.79
C TYR A 32 -5.09 16.75 -2.39
N ASN A 33 -5.15 17.89 -1.69
CA ASN A 33 -4.54 18.08 -0.37
C ASN A 33 -3.04 17.70 -0.29
N GLY A 34 -2.29 17.90 -1.39
CA GLY A 34 -0.85 17.65 -1.43
C GLY A 34 -0.46 16.19 -1.67
N TYR A 35 -1.39 15.31 -2.04
CA TYR A 35 -1.06 13.95 -2.45
C TYR A 35 -2.01 13.42 -3.53
N TRP A 36 -1.56 12.35 -4.18
CA TRP A 36 -2.35 11.49 -5.05
C TRP A 36 -2.24 10.07 -4.51
N HIS A 37 -3.27 9.24 -4.72
CA HIS A 37 -3.19 7.85 -4.34
C HIS A 37 -3.99 6.94 -5.28
N LEU A 38 -3.56 5.69 -5.34
CA LEU A 38 -4.26 4.61 -6.03
C LEU A 38 -4.49 3.47 -5.04
N HIS A 39 -5.73 3.35 -4.57
CA HIS A 39 -6.18 2.17 -3.85
C HIS A 39 -6.16 0.94 -4.74
N LEU A 40 -5.96 -0.22 -4.13
CA LEU A 40 -5.95 -1.49 -4.84
C LEU A 40 -7.26 -1.70 -5.62
N PRO A 41 -7.24 -1.79 -6.97
CA PRO A 41 -8.45 -1.75 -7.79
C PRO A 41 -9.13 -3.13 -7.91
N VAL A 42 -9.32 -3.79 -6.77
CA VAL A 42 -9.85 -5.15 -6.64
C VAL A 42 -10.91 -5.20 -5.54
N ALA A 43 -11.80 -6.20 -5.62
CA ALA A 43 -12.83 -6.38 -4.62
C ALA A 43 -12.25 -6.91 -3.29
N GLN A 44 -12.70 -6.35 -2.17
CA GLN A 44 -12.30 -6.73 -0.82
C GLN A 44 -12.50 -8.23 -0.55
N ASP A 45 -13.67 -8.75 -0.93
CA ASP A 45 -14.06 -10.16 -0.78
C ASP A 45 -13.11 -11.13 -1.50
N PHE A 46 -12.40 -10.65 -2.53
CA PHE A 46 -11.40 -11.41 -3.24
C PHE A 46 -10.06 -11.33 -2.52
N ILE A 47 -9.50 -10.14 -2.33
CA ILE A 47 -8.10 -10.03 -1.89
C ILE A 47 -7.92 -10.41 -0.42
N ASN A 48 -8.91 -10.13 0.44
CA ASN A 48 -8.81 -10.46 1.87
C ASN A 48 -9.17 -11.92 2.16
N SER A 49 -9.88 -12.62 1.27
CA SER A 49 -10.25 -14.02 1.48
C SER A 49 -9.04 -14.92 1.78
N ASP A 50 -9.21 -15.83 2.75
CA ASP A 50 -8.19 -16.84 3.08
C ASP A 50 -8.00 -17.86 1.95
N LYS A 51 -8.99 -17.95 1.04
CA LYS A 51 -8.93 -18.80 -0.15
C LYS A 51 -8.23 -18.15 -1.33
N THR A 52 -7.88 -16.87 -1.23
CA THR A 52 -7.01 -16.24 -2.22
C THR A 52 -5.57 -16.66 -1.94
N PRO A 53 -4.91 -17.38 -2.87
CA PRO A 53 -3.61 -17.96 -2.61
C PRO A 53 -2.57 -16.90 -2.21
N LYS A 54 -1.69 -17.22 -1.25
CA LYS A 54 -0.60 -16.32 -0.84
C LYS A 54 0.24 -15.83 -2.03
N LYS A 55 0.42 -16.63 -3.08
CA LYS A 55 1.11 -16.21 -4.31
C LYS A 55 0.41 -15.07 -5.06
N ILE A 56 -0.93 -15.00 -5.02
CA ILE A 56 -1.72 -13.91 -5.62
C ILE A 56 -1.64 -12.66 -4.74
N LYS A 57 -1.74 -12.84 -3.41
CA LYS A 57 -1.51 -11.76 -2.45
C LYS A 57 -0.09 -11.16 -2.59
N ARG A 58 0.93 -11.99 -2.72
CA ARG A 58 2.31 -11.56 -3.02
C ARG A 58 2.41 -10.86 -4.37
N LEU A 59 1.80 -11.41 -5.42
CA LEU A 59 1.80 -10.80 -6.76
C LEU A 59 1.20 -9.39 -6.72
N CYS A 60 0.11 -9.20 -5.97
CA CYS A 60 -0.50 -7.89 -5.74
C CYS A 60 0.50 -6.89 -5.15
N ILE A 61 1.17 -7.25 -4.06
CA ILE A 61 2.16 -6.38 -3.41
C ILE A 61 3.31 -6.06 -4.37
N GLN A 62 3.82 -7.08 -5.07
CA GLN A 62 4.90 -6.90 -6.03
C GLN A 62 4.50 -5.96 -7.17
N THR A 63 3.28 -6.10 -7.72
CA THR A 63 2.79 -5.20 -8.77
C THR A 63 2.71 -3.75 -8.28
N LEU A 64 2.27 -3.50 -7.05
CA LEU A 64 2.29 -2.13 -6.52
C LEU A 64 3.71 -1.57 -6.41
N LEU A 65 4.68 -2.37 -5.98
CA LEU A 65 6.09 -2.00 -5.91
C LEU A 65 6.68 -1.71 -7.28
N ASP A 66 6.47 -2.60 -8.25
CA ASP A 66 6.98 -2.45 -9.62
C ASP A 66 6.39 -1.19 -10.29
N ARG A 67 5.12 -0.87 -10.02
CA ARG A 67 4.48 0.35 -10.53
C ARG A 67 4.91 1.61 -9.79
N ALA A 68 5.21 1.53 -8.49
CA ALA A 68 5.81 2.64 -7.76
C ALA A 68 7.21 2.97 -8.27
N GLU A 69 8.07 1.97 -8.50
CA GLU A 69 9.39 2.16 -9.12
C GLU A 69 9.28 2.80 -10.50
N HIS A 70 8.33 2.34 -11.33
CA HIS A 70 8.06 2.96 -12.62
C HIS A 70 7.67 4.44 -12.49
N LEU A 71 6.79 4.79 -11.55
CA LEU A 71 6.38 6.17 -11.29
C LEU A 71 7.55 7.04 -10.79
N ILE A 72 8.47 6.49 -9.99
CA ILE A 72 9.70 7.20 -9.61
C ILE A 72 10.52 7.57 -10.85
N GLY A 73 10.64 6.65 -11.81
CA GLY A 73 11.31 6.91 -13.09
C GLY A 73 10.59 7.91 -14.01
N LEU A 74 9.28 8.15 -13.80
CA LEU A 74 8.46 9.09 -14.57
C LEU A 74 8.30 10.46 -13.91
N LYS A 75 8.93 10.69 -12.76
CA LYS A 75 8.81 11.97 -12.06
C LYS A 75 9.12 13.15 -12.97
N PRO A 76 8.31 14.23 -12.95
CA PRO A 76 8.60 15.41 -13.72
C PRO A 76 9.87 16.08 -13.19
N ASN A 77 10.67 16.62 -14.11
CA ASN A 77 11.82 17.45 -13.78
C ASN A 77 11.38 18.90 -13.59
N ASP A 78 10.56 19.15 -12.58
CA ASP A 78 10.12 20.49 -12.17
C ASP A 78 10.80 20.91 -10.84
N LYS A 79 10.35 22.01 -10.24
CA LYS A 79 10.89 22.49 -8.95
C LYS A 79 10.22 21.83 -7.75
N GLU A 80 9.21 21.01 -7.97
CA GLU A 80 8.45 20.35 -6.92
C GLU A 80 9.18 19.09 -6.47
N GLN A 81 9.02 18.76 -5.20
CA GLN A 81 9.50 17.49 -4.67
C GLN A 81 8.34 16.49 -4.65
N TYR A 82 8.56 15.32 -5.24
CA TYR A 82 7.61 14.22 -5.17
C TYR A 82 8.22 13.04 -4.45
N ARG A 83 7.41 12.34 -3.65
CA ARG A 83 7.79 11.07 -3.01
C ARG A 83 6.76 10.01 -3.35
N VAL A 84 7.20 8.88 -3.89
CA VAL A 84 6.36 7.73 -4.21
C VAL A 84 6.52 6.69 -3.11
N VAL A 85 5.40 6.26 -2.53
CA VAL A 85 5.35 5.33 -1.41
C VAL A 85 4.26 4.29 -1.66
N VAL A 86 4.55 3.02 -1.43
CA VAL A 86 3.56 1.95 -1.37
C VAL A 86 3.20 1.69 0.08
N ALA A 87 1.91 1.72 0.40
CA ALA A 87 1.36 1.26 1.66
C ALA A 87 0.78 -0.15 1.47
N VAL A 88 1.20 -1.10 2.31
CA VAL A 88 0.78 -2.50 2.27
C VAL A 88 0.12 -2.87 3.60
N ASP A 89 -1.18 -3.13 3.54
CA ASP A 89 -1.98 -3.48 4.72
C ASP A 89 -2.01 -5.00 4.91
N LEU A 90 -1.73 -5.45 6.13
CA LEU A 90 -1.68 -6.85 6.51
C LEU A 90 -2.50 -7.10 7.78
N PRO A 91 -3.21 -8.24 7.86
CA PRO A 91 -3.36 -9.27 6.82
C PRO A 91 -4.30 -8.88 5.67
N ASP A 92 -5.02 -7.75 5.80
CA ASP A 92 -6.08 -7.28 4.91
C ASP A 92 -5.57 -6.34 3.82
N LEU A 93 -5.06 -6.91 2.73
CA LEU A 93 -4.45 -6.17 1.61
C LEU A 93 -5.38 -5.18 0.90
N TRP A 94 -6.69 -5.22 1.12
CA TRP A 94 -7.63 -4.37 0.40
C TRP A 94 -7.37 -2.87 0.56
N GLY A 95 -6.88 -2.41 1.71
CA GLY A 95 -6.53 -1.00 1.93
C GLY A 95 -5.17 -0.58 1.35
N SER A 96 -4.38 -1.55 0.83
CA SER A 96 -3.08 -1.27 0.21
C SER A 96 -3.21 -0.30 -0.97
N GLN A 97 -2.19 0.53 -1.15
CA GLN A 97 -2.24 1.62 -2.12
C GLN A 97 -0.84 2.12 -2.52
N ILE A 98 -0.77 2.78 -3.68
CA ILE A 98 0.34 3.67 -4.02
C ILE A 98 -0.06 5.08 -3.59
N ILE A 99 0.85 5.82 -2.98
CA ILE A 99 0.68 7.20 -2.55
C ILE A 99 1.82 8.02 -3.15
N ILE A 100 1.50 9.13 -3.79
CA ILE A 100 2.46 10.11 -4.27
C ILE A 100 2.23 11.40 -3.50
N PHE A 101 3.20 11.78 -2.70
CA PHE A 101 3.20 13.06 -2.00
C PHE A 101 3.79 14.14 -2.89
N LYS A 102 3.15 15.31 -2.90
CA LYS A 102 3.66 16.54 -3.51
C LYS A 102 4.09 17.50 -2.41
N GLY A 103 5.39 17.81 -2.39
CA GLY A 103 6.03 18.61 -1.36
C GLY A 103 6.16 17.90 0.00
N ASP A 104 6.53 18.67 1.01
CA ASP A 104 6.87 18.18 2.34
C ASP A 104 5.73 18.24 3.36
N SER A 105 4.77 19.15 3.17
CA SER A 105 3.80 19.52 4.20
C SER A 105 2.94 18.33 4.61
N HIS A 106 2.34 17.64 3.63
CA HIS A 106 1.50 16.48 3.92
C HIS A 106 2.33 15.27 4.37
N PHE A 107 3.51 15.06 3.76
CA PHE A 107 4.36 13.90 4.03
C PHE A 107 4.85 13.83 5.49
N LYS A 108 5.30 14.96 6.06
CA LYS A 108 5.90 15.00 7.41
C LYS A 108 4.97 14.51 8.51
N ASP A 109 3.70 14.89 8.44
CA ASP A 109 2.70 14.56 9.46
C ASP A 109 1.88 13.31 9.09
N PHE A 110 2.03 12.78 7.88
CA PHE A 110 1.26 11.64 7.39
C PHE A 110 1.39 10.40 8.29
N PHE A 111 2.61 10.12 8.76
CA PHE A 111 2.92 8.95 9.59
C PHE A 111 2.64 9.17 11.08
N ASN A 112 2.33 10.40 11.49
CA ASN A 112 2.01 10.71 12.89
C ASN A 112 0.53 10.39 13.15
N ARG A 113 0.27 9.12 13.47
CA ARG A 113 -1.04 8.64 13.94
C ARG A 113 -0.87 8.19 15.39
N ASN A 114 -1.27 9.04 16.32
CA ASN A 114 -1.20 8.71 17.74
C ASN A 114 -2.27 9.48 18.54
N ASP A 115 -3.52 9.31 18.13
CA ASP A 115 -4.68 9.89 18.82
C ASP A 115 -5.57 8.79 19.43
N GLU A 116 -6.73 9.18 19.95
CA GLU A 116 -7.66 8.27 20.61
C GLU A 116 -8.39 7.31 19.65
N TYR A 117 -8.41 7.62 18.36
CA TYR A 117 -9.09 6.85 17.32
C TYR A 117 -8.13 6.01 16.47
N GLN A 118 -6.93 6.52 16.20
CA GLN A 118 -5.92 5.82 15.38
C GLN A 118 -4.51 5.97 15.95
N ARG A 119 -3.84 4.82 16.11
CA ARG A 119 -2.45 4.75 16.58
C ARG A 119 -1.60 3.86 15.68
N TRP A 120 -0.45 4.37 15.26
CA TRP A 120 0.58 3.65 14.54
C TRP A 120 1.82 3.54 15.43
N LEU A 121 2.13 2.30 15.82
CA LEU A 121 3.29 1.98 16.65
C LEU A 121 4.32 1.29 15.76
N HIS A 122 5.57 1.77 15.72
CA HIS A 122 6.60 1.11 14.93
C HIS A 122 6.70 -0.38 15.25
N LEU A 123 6.74 -1.21 14.21
CA LEU A 123 7.06 -2.62 14.34
C LEU A 123 8.52 -2.79 14.75
N SER A 124 8.82 -3.92 15.38
CA SER A 124 10.19 -4.24 15.77
C SER A 124 11.12 -4.33 14.55
N ASP A 125 12.35 -3.86 14.71
CA ASP A 125 13.42 -3.92 13.70
C ASP A 125 13.75 -5.34 13.21
N ASN A 126 13.27 -6.37 13.91
CA ASN A 126 13.42 -7.77 13.50
C ASN A 126 12.43 -8.19 12.39
N ARG A 127 11.38 -7.40 12.15
CA ARG A 127 10.38 -7.63 11.10
C ARG A 127 10.89 -7.05 9.80
N ASN A 128 10.62 -7.75 8.70
CA ASN A 128 11.04 -7.29 7.37
C ASN A 128 10.11 -7.86 6.31
N ILE A 129 9.18 -7.03 5.83
CA ILE A 129 8.18 -7.44 4.84
C ILE A 129 8.81 -7.99 3.55
N GLN A 130 9.93 -7.42 3.09
CA GLN A 130 10.63 -7.89 1.90
C GLN A 130 11.07 -9.36 2.04
N LYS A 131 11.66 -9.73 3.19
CA LYS A 131 12.06 -11.13 3.48
C LYS A 131 10.85 -12.03 3.75
N GLU A 132 9.89 -11.56 4.55
CA GLU A 132 8.69 -12.33 4.95
C GLU A 132 7.78 -12.70 3.76
N TRP A 133 7.69 -11.79 2.78
CA TRP A 133 6.88 -11.95 1.57
C TRP A 133 7.68 -12.29 0.32
N LYS A 134 9.01 -12.37 0.42
CA LYS A 134 9.94 -12.61 -0.70
C LYS A 134 9.71 -11.60 -1.84
N LEU A 135 9.66 -10.32 -1.50
CA LEU A 135 9.44 -9.22 -2.45
C LEU A 135 10.78 -8.79 -3.06
N SER A 136 10.74 -8.33 -4.29
CA SER A 136 11.83 -7.56 -4.89
C SER A 136 11.57 -6.09 -4.58
N VAL A 137 12.49 -5.47 -3.86
CA VAL A 137 12.44 -4.04 -3.51
C VAL A 137 13.79 -3.45 -3.92
N PRO A 138 13.82 -2.36 -4.71
CA PRO A 138 15.06 -1.66 -5.03
C PRO A 138 15.83 -1.21 -3.78
N ASP A 139 17.16 -1.27 -3.83
CA ASP A 139 18.03 -1.02 -2.67
C ASP A 139 17.97 0.43 -2.15
N ASP A 140 17.50 1.36 -2.99
CA ASP A 140 17.32 2.77 -2.68
C ASP A 140 15.97 3.09 -2.02
N LEU A 141 15.02 2.14 -1.95
CA LEU A 141 13.75 2.33 -1.24
C LEU A 141 13.87 1.96 0.24
N GLN A 142 13.21 2.75 1.09
CA GLN A 142 13.15 2.50 2.53
C GLN A 142 11.92 1.68 2.88
N LEU A 143 12.02 0.92 3.97
CA LEU A 143 10.92 0.14 4.54
C LEU A 143 10.64 0.65 5.96
N SER A 144 9.37 0.91 6.27
CA SER A 144 8.91 1.25 7.62
C SER A 144 7.60 0.51 7.92
N GLY A 145 7.57 -0.27 8.98
CA GLY A 145 6.39 -1.03 9.40
C GLY A 145 5.78 -0.48 10.67
N PHE A 146 4.45 -0.45 10.74
CA PHE A 146 3.69 -0.04 11.91
C PHE A 146 2.63 -1.09 12.27
N LYS A 147 2.44 -1.33 13.57
CA LYS A 147 1.22 -1.91 14.10
C LYS A 147 0.17 -0.81 14.10
N GLU A 148 -0.93 -1.05 13.42
CA GLU A 148 -2.09 -0.17 13.40
C GLU A 148 -3.10 -0.62 14.45
N VAL A 149 -3.61 0.34 15.20
CA VAL A 149 -4.73 0.17 16.13
C VAL A 149 -5.77 1.24 15.80
N ILE A 150 -6.98 0.82 15.45
CA ILE A 150 -8.12 1.71 15.21
C ILE A 150 -9.21 1.40 16.22
N THR A 151 -9.72 2.43 16.87
CA THR A 151 -10.81 2.35 17.85
C THR A 151 -11.86 3.42 17.57
N ASP A 152 -13.14 3.12 17.82
CA ASP A 152 -14.21 4.12 17.76
C ASP A 152 -15.06 4.16 19.04
N GLU A 153 -15.94 5.16 19.12
CA GLU A 153 -16.83 5.38 20.27
C GLU A 153 -17.92 4.30 20.40
N ALA A 154 -18.25 3.60 19.30
CA ALA A 154 -19.21 2.50 19.27
C ALA A 154 -18.59 1.16 19.71
N GLY A 155 -17.31 1.14 20.08
CA GLY A 155 -16.60 -0.05 20.54
C GLY A 155 -16.01 -0.90 19.40
N TYR A 156 -15.92 -0.37 18.19
CA TYR A 156 -15.10 -0.97 17.14
C TYR A 156 -13.64 -0.98 17.58
N HIS A 157 -12.98 -2.12 17.35
CA HIS A 157 -11.56 -2.29 17.59
C HIS A 157 -10.96 -3.11 16.46
N TYR A 158 -9.94 -2.56 15.81
CA TYR A 158 -9.17 -3.22 14.77
C TYR A 158 -7.69 -3.15 15.10
N GLU A 159 -6.98 -4.26 14.85
CA GLU A 159 -5.53 -4.31 14.88
C GLU A 159 -5.00 -4.96 13.61
N GLY A 160 -4.01 -4.31 13.01
CA GLY A 160 -3.36 -4.76 11.79
C GLY A 160 -1.90 -4.32 11.73
N GLU A 161 -1.28 -4.54 10.58
CA GLU A 161 0.04 -4.02 10.25
C GLU A 161 -0.05 -3.23 8.94
N ILE A 162 0.61 -2.07 8.89
CA ILE A 162 0.80 -1.30 7.66
C ILE A 162 2.29 -1.13 7.41
N TRP A 163 2.70 -1.49 6.20
CA TRP A 163 4.09 -1.38 5.76
C TRP A 163 4.21 -0.33 4.66
N PHE A 164 5.08 0.64 4.87
CA PHE A 164 5.43 1.65 3.88
C PHE A 164 6.75 1.29 3.21
N ILE A 165 6.76 1.31 1.88
CA ILE A 165 7.92 0.98 1.06
C ILE A 165 8.06 2.06 -0.03
N GLY A 166 9.18 2.78 -0.05
CA GLY A 166 9.37 3.85 -1.03
C GLY A 166 10.36 4.92 -0.57
N GLU A 167 10.16 6.14 -1.07
CA GLU A 167 10.96 7.31 -0.72
C GLU A 167 10.48 7.91 0.60
N LEU A 168 11.01 7.40 1.72
CA LEU A 168 10.60 7.78 3.07
C LEU A 168 11.52 8.84 3.70
N LYS A 169 12.41 9.43 2.90
CA LYS A 169 13.40 10.44 3.33
C LYS A 169 13.32 11.72 2.51
#